data_AF-A0A974PQ29-F1
#
_entry.id   AF-A0A974PQ29-F1
#
_cell.length_a   1.000
_cell.length_b   1.000
_cell.length_c   1.000
_cell.angle_alpha   90.00
_cell.angle_beta   90.00
_cell.angle_gamma   90.00
#
_symmetry.space_group_name_H-M   'P 1'
#
loop_
_entity.id
_entity.type
_entity.pdbx_description
1 polymer ?
#
loop_
_entity_poly.entity_id
_entity_poly.type
_entity_poly.pdbx_seq_one_letter_code
_entity_poly.pdbx_strand_id
1 'polypeptide(L)'
;MPNVTIFIPADRMPPDEALADLTEQCTELCTGILRAALENVHIVYVAVRHGRGHPAFAEIQYRLEPFRTPPVMERFMEGLDDTIKSNIGLTARIRCFGHAASSIHARN
;
A
#
# COMPACT_ATOMS: atom_id res chain seq x y z
N MET A 1 -12.04 -0.37 -0.52
CA MET A 1 -11.42 -1.71 -0.41
C MET A 1 -10.01 -1.72 -1.00
N PRO A 2 -9.10 -0.81 -0.60
CA PRO A 2 -7.68 -1.00 -0.90
C PRO A 2 -7.07 -2.04 0.05
N ASN A 3 -6.37 -3.01 -0.51
CA ASN A 3 -5.43 -3.86 0.20
C ASN A 3 -4.02 -3.43 -0.19
N VAL A 4 -3.24 -2.96 0.78
CA VAL A 4 -1.85 -2.55 0.63
C VAL A 4 -0.98 -3.63 1.26
N THR A 5 -0.21 -4.35 0.46
CA THR A 5 0.76 -5.34 0.94
C THR A 5 2.17 -4.82 0.67
N ILE A 6 2.97 -4.67 1.72
CA ILE A 6 4.36 -4.21 1.64
C ILE A 6 5.28 -5.38 1.97
N PHE A 7 6.06 -5.78 0.98
CA PHE A 7 7.07 -6.82 1.07
C PHE A 7 8.40 -6.20 1.43
N ILE A 8 8.96 -6.59 2.58
CA ILE A 8 10.17 -6.02 3.17
C ILE A 8 11.18 -7.16 3.39
N PRO A 9 12.49 -6.97 3.11
CA PRO A 9 13.50 -7.98 3.40
C PRO A 9 13.47 -8.34 4.88
N ALA A 10 13.49 -9.63 5.20
CA ALA A 10 13.35 -10.10 6.58
C ALA A 10 14.41 -9.51 7.53
N ASP A 11 15.62 -9.27 7.04
CA ASP A 11 16.73 -8.64 7.75
C ASP A 11 16.64 -7.11 7.87
N ARG A 12 15.65 -6.49 7.20
CA ARG A 12 15.40 -5.05 7.20
C ARG A 12 13.97 -4.70 7.64
N MET A 13 13.23 -5.64 8.21
CA MET A 13 11.92 -5.36 8.79
C MET A 13 12.09 -4.35 9.94
N PRO A 14 11.37 -3.21 9.92
CA PRO A 14 11.43 -2.23 11.00
C PRO A 14 10.79 -2.77 12.30
N PRO A 15 11.03 -2.11 13.44
CA PRO A 15 10.32 -2.41 14.69
C PRO A 15 8.83 -2.05 14.60
N ASP A 16 8.04 -2.61 15.52
CA ASP A 16 6.58 -2.46 15.55
C ASP A 16 6.10 -1.00 15.59
N GLU A 17 6.81 -0.10 16.27
CA GLU A 17 6.49 1.33 16.34
C GLU A 17 6.51 1.98 14.94
N ALA A 18 7.58 1.74 14.18
CA ALA A 18 7.68 2.26 12.81
C ALA A 18 6.69 1.56 11.84
N LEU A 19 6.29 0.31 12.12
CA LEU A 19 5.19 -0.33 11.38
C LEU A 19 3.83 0.29 11.73
N ALA A 20 3.60 0.67 12.98
CA ALA A 20 2.37 1.34 13.40
C ALA A 20 2.24 2.72 12.73
N ASP A 21 3.31 3.52 12.74
CA ASP A 21 3.35 4.82 12.06
C ASP A 21 3.12 4.68 10.55
N LEU A 22 3.80 3.73 9.91
CA LEU A 22 3.59 3.41 8.50
C LEU A 22 2.16 2.94 8.22
N THR A 23 1.53 2.19 9.15
CA THR A 23 0.14 1.72 9.02
C THR A 23 -0.83 2.89 9.06
N GLU A 24 -0.64 3.82 10.00
CA GLU A 24 -1.48 5.01 10.12
C GLU A 24 -1.39 5.88 8.87
N GLN A 25 -0.17 6.18 8.40
CA GLN A 25 0.04 7.00 7.21
C GLN A 25 -0.49 6.32 5.94
N CYS A 26 -0.30 5.00 5.77
CA CYS A 26 -0.93 4.25 4.68
C CYS A 26 -2.46 4.31 4.75
N THR A 27 -3.03 4.29 5.96
CA THR A 27 -4.47 4.41 6.18
C THR A 27 -4.97 5.79 5.75
N GLU A 28 -4.27 6.86 6.11
CA GLU A 28 -4.59 8.24 5.70
C GLU A 28 -4.55 8.41 4.18
N LEU A 29 -3.56 7.83 3.50
CA LEU A 29 -3.51 7.83 2.03
C LEU A 29 -4.72 7.11 1.43
N CYS A 30 -5.10 5.97 2.01
CA CYS A 30 -6.25 5.19 1.55
C CYS A 30 -7.59 5.92 1.77
N THR A 31 -7.80 6.50 2.94
CA THR A 31 -9.06 7.18 3.29
C THR A 31 -9.14 8.59 2.68
N GLY A 32 -8.03 9.32 2.65
CA GLY A 32 -7.96 10.68 2.12
C GLY A 32 -7.89 10.74 0.59
N ILE A 33 -6.93 10.06 -0.04
CA ILE A 33 -6.72 10.14 -1.49
C ILE A 33 -7.64 9.17 -2.23
N LEU A 34 -7.63 7.90 -1.83
CA LEU A 34 -8.45 6.87 -2.48
C LEU A 34 -9.91 6.88 -2.02
N ARG A 35 -10.28 7.74 -1.06
CA ARG A 35 -11.63 7.84 -0.50
C ARG A 35 -12.19 6.47 -0.10
N ALA A 36 -11.34 5.63 0.48
CA ALA A 36 -11.77 4.36 1.03
C ALA A 36 -12.46 4.60 2.38
N ALA A 37 -13.56 3.88 2.64
CA ALA A 37 -14.06 3.77 3.99
C ALA A 37 -13.04 2.97 4.84
N LEU A 38 -12.84 3.39 6.09
CA LEU A 38 -11.79 2.88 6.96
C LEU A 38 -11.88 1.37 7.17
N GLU A 39 -13.09 0.85 7.40
CA GLU A 39 -13.36 -0.57 7.60
C GLU A 39 -13.00 -1.45 6.38
N ASN A 40 -12.78 -0.82 5.23
CA ASN A 40 -12.41 -1.49 3.99
C ASN A 40 -10.91 -1.35 3.65
N VAL A 41 -10.11 -0.74 4.51
CA VAL A 41 -8.66 -0.62 4.35
C VAL A 41 -8.00 -1.83 4.98
N HIS A 42 -7.09 -2.47 4.25
CA HIS A 42 -6.27 -3.57 4.75
C HIS A 42 -4.81 -3.26 4.47
N ILE A 43 -3.96 -3.32 5.48
CA ILE A 43 -2.51 -3.08 5.37
C ILE A 43 -1.79 -4.32 5.91
N VAL A 44 -0.89 -4.88 5.12
CA VAL A 44 -0.16 -6.12 5.44
C VAL A 44 1.33 -5.92 5.21
N TYR A 45 2.15 -6.40 6.13
CA TYR A 45 3.60 -6.48 5.98
C TYR A 45 4.04 -7.93 5.82
N VAL A 46 4.90 -8.20 4.84
CA VAL A 46 5.40 -9.54 4.55
C VAL A 46 6.92 -9.53 4.57
N ALA A 47 7.52 -10.28 5.49
CA ALA A 47 8.95 -10.53 5.50
C ALA A 47 9.31 -11.47 4.34
N VAL A 48 10.26 -11.07 3.49
CA VAL A 48 10.64 -11.83 2.30
C VAL A 48 12.15 -11.97 2.14
N ARG A 49 12.56 -12.94 1.31
CA ARG A 49 13.93 -13.07 0.79
C ARG A 49 13.92 -12.65 -0.67
N HIS A 50 14.40 -11.44 -0.97
CA HIS A 50 14.45 -10.93 -2.33
C HIS A 50 15.55 -11.63 -3.15
N GLY A 51 15.26 -11.93 -4.42
CA GLY A 51 16.26 -12.36 -5.39
C GLY A 51 16.84 -11.18 -6.20
N ARG A 52 15.98 -10.43 -6.89
CA ARG A 52 16.34 -9.27 -7.72
C ARG A 52 15.27 -8.18 -7.64
N GLY A 53 15.66 -6.92 -7.78
CA GLY A 53 14.76 -5.77 -7.87
C GLY A 53 15.02 -4.73 -6.79
N HIS A 54 14.03 -3.89 -6.52
CA HIS A 54 14.07 -2.94 -5.41
C HIS A 54 14.05 -3.68 -4.07
N PRO A 55 14.64 -3.09 -3.02
CA PRO A 55 14.71 -3.70 -1.70
C PRO A 55 13.33 -3.85 -1.06
N ALA A 56 12.35 -3.00 -1.37
CA ALA A 56 10.95 -3.19 -0.98
C ALA A 56 10.05 -3.30 -2.22
N PHE A 57 8.91 -3.98 -2.07
CA PHE A 57 7.85 -4.02 -3.07
C PHE A 57 6.51 -3.72 -2.39
N ALA A 58 5.70 -2.85 -2.98
CA ALA A 58 4.35 -2.58 -2.50
C ALA A 58 3.34 -2.94 -3.59
N GLU A 59 2.42 -3.83 -3.24
CA GLU A 59 1.28 -4.19 -4.07
C GLU A 59 0.01 -3.59 -3.49
N ILE A 60 -0.76 -2.93 -4.34
CA ILE A 60 -2.03 -2.33 -3.95
C ILE A 60 -3.12 -2.89 -4.84
N GLN A 61 -4.03 -3.65 -4.25
CA GLN A 61 -5.23 -4.12 -4.93
C GLN A 61 -6.40 -3.24 -4.51
N TYR A 62 -7.17 -2.72 -5.46
CA TYR A 62 -8.27 -1.82 -5.14
C TYR A 62 -9.44 -1.96 -6.12
N ARG A 63 -10.63 -1.58 -5.65
CA ARG A 63 -11.81 -1.46 -6.52
C ARG A 63 -11.69 -0.21 -7.39
N LEU A 64 -11.94 -0.35 -8.69
CA LEU A 64 -12.09 0.78 -9.59
C LEU A 64 -13.30 1.61 -9.20
N GLU A 65 -13.13 2.92 -9.19
CA GLU A 65 -14.19 3.89 -8.93
C GLU A 65 -13.99 5.06 -9.91
N PRO A 66 -15.06 5.74 -10.36
CA PRO A 66 -14.94 6.86 -11.31
C PRO A 66 -14.00 7.97 -10.84
N PHE A 67 -13.86 8.10 -9.51
CA PHE A 67 -13.05 9.12 -8.88
C PHE A 67 -11.60 8.70 -8.57
N ARG A 68 -11.23 7.44 -8.76
CA ARG A 68 -9.84 6.94 -8.63
C ARG A 68 -9.17 6.99 -10.00
N THR A 69 -9.05 8.21 -10.53
CA THR A 69 -8.48 8.48 -11.85
C THR A 69 -6.96 8.23 -11.87
N PRO A 70 -6.33 8.10 -13.04
CA PRO A 70 -4.88 7.92 -13.11
C PRO A 70 -4.07 8.98 -12.34
N PRO A 71 -4.38 10.29 -12.40
CA PRO A 71 -3.67 11.29 -11.59
C PRO A 71 -3.88 11.12 -10.07
N VAL A 72 -5.06 10.66 -9.64
CA VAL A 72 -5.31 10.35 -8.22
C VAL A 72 -4.46 9.16 -7.78
N MET A 73 -4.34 8.14 -8.63
CA MET A 73 -3.50 6.99 -8.35
C MET A 73 -2.01 7.34 -8.35
N GLU A 74 -1.56 8.22 -9.25
CA GLU A 74 -0.19 8.73 -9.28
C GLU A 74 0.17 9.44 -7.97
N ARG A 75 -0.68 10.39 -7.54
CA ARG A 75 -0.50 11.07 -6.25
C ARG A 75 -0.50 10.10 -5.06
N PHE A 76 -1.36 9.07 -5.09
CA PHE A 76 -1.35 8.03 -4.07
C PHE A 76 -0.03 7.24 -4.06
N MET A 77 0.51 6.88 -5.23
CA MET A 77 1.77 6.15 -5.33
C MET A 77 2.96 6.99 -4.88
N GLU A 78 2.99 8.29 -5.20
CA GLU A 78 4.01 9.23 -4.71
C GLU A 78 3.98 9.31 -3.17
N GLY A 79 2.79 9.55 -2.60
CA GLY A 79 2.63 9.60 -1.15
C GLY A 79 3.02 8.30 -0.46
N LEU A 80 2.71 7.15 -1.07
CA LEU A 80 3.08 5.85 -0.54
C LEU A 80 4.61 5.62 -0.59
N ASP A 81 5.29 6.00 -1.68
CA ASP A 81 6.75 5.89 -1.75
C ASP A 81 7.44 6.77 -0.70
N ASP A 82 6.96 8.02 -0.54
CA ASP A 82 7.48 8.95 0.47
C ASP A 82 7.29 8.40 1.90
N THR A 83 6.12 7.83 2.18
CA THR A 83 5.78 7.22 3.47
C THR A 83 6.67 6.00 3.77
N ILE A 84 6.88 5.12 2.79
CA ILE A 84 7.78 3.97 2.96
C ILE A 84 9.21 4.47 3.20
N LYS A 85 9.66 5.46 2.42
CA LYS A 85 11.00 6.00 2.53
C LYS A 85 11.25 6.68 3.88
N SER A 86 10.29 7.43 4.41
CA SER A 86 10.43 8.14 5.69
C SER A 86 10.46 7.19 6.89
N ASN A 87 9.62 6.15 6.90
CA ASN A 87 9.50 5.24 8.05
C ASN A 87 10.58 4.15 8.07
N ILE A 88 10.98 3.63 6.90
CA ILE A 88 11.85 2.44 6.83
C ILE A 88 13.10 2.63 5.96
N GLY A 89 13.28 3.80 5.36
CA GLY A 89 14.48 4.12 4.58
C GLY A 89 14.65 3.27 3.32
N LEU A 90 13.56 2.69 2.80
CA LEU A 90 13.55 1.87 1.59
C LEU A 90 12.83 2.60 0.45
N THR A 91 13.33 2.45 -0.76
CA THR A 91 12.56 2.76 -1.97
C THR A 91 11.82 1.50 -2.40
N ALA A 92 10.51 1.60 -2.55
CA ALA A 92 9.68 0.49 -2.98
C ALA A 92 9.46 0.50 -4.49
N ARG A 93 9.39 -0.67 -5.10
CA ARG A 93 8.68 -0.79 -6.38
C ARG A 93 7.19 -0.86 -6.09
N ILE A 94 6.41 0.08 -6.58
CA ILE A 94 4.96 0.13 -6.35
C ILE A 94 4.21 -0.39 -7.57
N ARG A 95 3.19 -1.24 -7.36
CA ARG A 95 2.24 -1.66 -8.40
C ARG A 95 0.82 -1.61 -7.86
N CYS A 96 -0.05 -0.94 -8.60
CA CYS A 96 -1.47 -0.85 -8.27
C CYS A 96 -2.30 -1.64 -9.28
N PHE A 97 -3.22 -2.46 -8.78
CA PHE A 97 -4.11 -3.31 -9.56
C PHE A 97 -5.55 -2.93 -9.25
N GLY A 98 -6.17 -2.24 -10.21
CA GLY A 98 -7.57 -1.87 -10.13
C GLY A 98 -8.46 -2.97 -10.70
N HIS A 99 -9.46 -3.40 -9.95
CA HIS A 99 -10.44 -4.38 -10.40
C HIS A 99 -11.85 -3.76 -10.48
N ALA A 100 -12.62 -4.14 -11.50
CA ALA A 100 -14.02 -3.77 -11.58
C ALA A 100 -14.79 -4.28 -10.35
N ALA A 101 -15.86 -3.58 -9.96
CA ALA A 101 -16.67 -3.98 -8.80
C ALA A 101 -17.20 -5.42 -8.90
N SER A 102 -17.54 -5.87 -10.12
CA SER A 102 -17.99 -7.24 -10.40
C SER A 102 -16.89 -8.31 -10.31
N SER A 103 -15.62 -7.91 -10.21
CA SER A 103 -14.46 -8.81 -10.16
C SER A 103 -13.92 -9.00 -8.75
N ILE A 104 -14.38 -8.21 -7.78
CA ILE A 104 -13.98 -8.34 -6.37
C ILE A 104 -15.12 -8.98 -5.58
N HIS A 105 -14.89 -10.19 -5.09
CA HIS A 105 -15.75 -10.85 -4.13
C HIS A 105 -15.05 -10.86 -2.77
N ALA A 106 -15.69 -10.29 -1.75
CA ALA A 106 -15.14 -10.19 -0.40
C ALA A 106 -16.24 -10.54 0.61
N ARG A 107 -15.83 -11.05 1.77
CA ARG A 107 -16.69 -11.34 2.93
C ARG A 107 -15.90 -11.01 4.19
N ASN A 108 -16.63 -10.58 5.21
CA ASN A 108 -16.19 -10.03 6.51
C ASN A 108 -16.06 -8.51 6.47
#